data_AF-A0A8G1Z4S3-F1
#
_entry.id   AF-A0A8G1Z4S3-F1
#
_cell.length_a   1.000
_cell.length_b   1.000
_cell.length_c   1.000
_cell.angle_alpha   90.00
_cell.angle_beta   90.00
_cell.angle_gamma   90.00
#
_symmetry.space_group_name_H-M   'P 1'
#
loop_
_entity.id
_entity.type
_entity.pdbx_description
1 polymer ?
#
loop_
_entity_poly.entity_id
_entity_poly.type
_entity_poly.pdbx_seq_one_letter_code
_entity_poly.pdbx_strand_id
1 'polypeptide(L)'
;MKMASTSSSGSADQLRATACHEAAHAVIAIRVGAAVGDVTIKPSLARGGADGSCQVSRMTAPYATAVIAAAAECASRRLLDVGEAIHGSMVDREDMGSAIRAYYFEQFGMAPTRREMVDIGIRIVSKAEALVGENWSLIERVAAELLVRETITGDDVRRIIEEGPASRTLSVATRRLPDTLPLQTRLQPIGTSAIDVETRTVTLVFTTGATVRRRRYVGWDSVVPFDETLVVSREAIDLTRLNLGAPVLDSHAAYSTSAQIAVVERAWIEGKEGKALVRFPKAGIDAAADRMFGLVTDRVIRNISCGYKIDQVRIVEAAGKGQVEQHIVERWTPLEISFVTIGADPGAQVRSAGGLATYPVLVNGASLRMPSGPAANVLARMRMRHALMSATGQA
;
A
#
# COMPACT_ATOMS: atom_id res chain seq x y z
N MET A 1 45.42 -22.78 24.34
CA MET A 1 45.05 -22.63 22.92
C MET A 1 43.88 -21.64 22.88
N LYS A 2 44.09 -20.44 22.33
CA LYS A 2 43.08 -19.38 22.21
C LYS A 2 41.88 -19.90 21.39
N MET A 3 40.67 -19.64 21.87
CA MET A 3 39.52 -19.45 20.97
C MET A 3 39.00 -18.04 21.21
N ALA A 4 39.27 -17.19 20.22
CA ALA A 4 38.64 -15.90 20.02
C ALA A 4 37.75 -16.01 18.76
N SER A 5 36.74 -15.13 18.67
CA SER A 5 35.69 -14.99 17.65
C SER A 5 34.51 -15.94 17.86
N THR A 6 33.29 -15.49 18.16
CA THR A 6 32.46 -14.52 17.41
C THR A 6 31.50 -13.71 18.32
N SER A 7 31.90 -12.56 18.86
CA SER A 7 31.00 -11.71 19.66
C SER A 7 31.01 -10.21 19.31
N SER A 8 31.72 -9.79 18.26
CA SER A 8 31.86 -8.37 17.90
C SER A 8 30.86 -7.88 16.85
N SER A 9 30.33 -8.76 15.99
CA SER A 9 29.35 -8.37 14.95
C SER A 9 27.98 -8.08 15.53
N GLY A 10 27.46 -8.96 16.40
CA GLY A 10 26.14 -8.80 17.01
C GLY A 10 26.01 -7.52 17.86
N SER A 11 27.10 -7.02 18.46
CA SER A 11 27.07 -5.77 19.23
C SER A 11 27.03 -4.51 18.35
N ALA A 12 27.72 -4.54 17.20
CA ALA A 12 27.74 -3.40 16.28
C ALA A 12 26.42 -3.28 15.50
N ASP A 13 25.82 -4.42 15.11
CA ASP A 13 24.54 -4.46 14.43
C ASP A 13 23.39 -4.04 15.35
N GLN A 14 23.44 -4.44 16.63
CA GLN A 14 22.51 -3.94 17.66
C GLN A 14 22.63 -2.42 17.86
N LEU A 15 23.84 -1.88 17.98
CA LEU A 15 24.03 -0.44 18.14
C LEU A 15 23.52 0.35 16.93
N ARG A 16 23.73 -0.19 15.72
CA ARG A 16 23.21 0.40 14.48
C ARG A 16 21.68 0.33 14.41
N ALA A 17 21.08 -0.77 14.83
CA ALA A 17 19.63 -0.92 14.90
C ALA A 17 19.02 0.07 15.90
N THR A 18 19.65 0.27 17.05
CA THR A 18 19.28 1.28 18.05
C THR A 18 19.39 2.69 17.46
N ALA A 19 20.48 3.01 16.75
CA ALA A 19 20.61 4.32 16.11
C ALA A 19 19.52 4.57 15.05
N CYS A 20 19.17 3.56 14.24
CA CYS A 20 18.07 3.66 13.27
C CYS A 20 16.70 3.75 13.94
N HIS A 21 16.50 3.09 15.08
CA HIS A 21 15.29 3.20 15.88
C HIS A 21 15.05 4.63 16.36
N GLU A 22 16.05 5.22 17.03
CA GLU A 22 15.96 6.57 17.57
C GLU A 22 15.89 7.63 16.46
N ALA A 23 16.61 7.41 15.36
CA ALA A 23 16.51 8.25 14.16
C ALA A 23 15.10 8.23 13.56
N ALA A 24 14.43 7.08 13.52
CA ALA A 24 13.08 6.96 12.98
C ALA A 24 12.04 7.65 13.85
N HIS A 25 12.14 7.56 15.18
CA HIS A 25 11.33 8.38 16.10
C HIS A 25 11.44 9.86 15.73
N ALA A 26 12.66 10.37 15.61
CA ALA A 26 12.92 11.78 15.35
C ALA A 26 12.46 12.25 13.96
N VAL A 27 12.82 11.52 12.90
CA VAL A 27 12.49 11.90 11.52
C VAL A 27 10.98 11.84 11.30
N ILE A 28 10.31 10.78 11.77
CA ILE A 28 8.87 10.65 11.59
C ILE A 28 8.12 11.65 12.45
N ALA A 29 8.54 11.90 13.69
CA ALA A 29 7.99 12.95 14.54
C ALA A 29 7.98 14.32 13.84
N ILE A 30 9.12 14.74 13.26
CA ILE A 30 9.20 16.01 12.52
C ILE A 30 8.28 16.00 11.29
N ARG A 31 8.22 14.89 10.55
CA ARG A 31 7.34 14.75 9.36
C ARG A 31 5.85 14.84 9.68
N VAL A 32 5.44 14.42 10.88
CA VAL A 32 4.04 14.53 11.34
C VAL A 32 3.78 15.79 12.16
N GLY A 33 4.73 16.72 12.20
CA GLY A 33 4.58 18.04 12.82
C GLY A 33 4.85 18.08 14.33
N ALA A 34 5.49 17.06 14.90
CA ALA A 34 5.89 17.05 16.30
C ALA A 34 7.26 17.72 16.50
N ALA A 35 7.42 18.40 17.63
CA ALA A 35 8.72 18.92 18.05
C ALA A 35 9.56 17.81 18.68
N VAL A 36 10.83 17.75 18.29
CA VAL A 36 11.83 16.79 18.79
C VAL A 36 12.86 17.56 19.61
N GLY A 37 13.16 17.07 20.81
CA GLY A 37 14.25 17.52 21.68
C GLY A 37 15.52 16.72 21.40
N ASP A 38 16.17 16.21 22.44
CA ASP A 38 17.38 15.42 22.25
C ASP A 38 17.06 13.98 21.81
N VAL A 39 17.92 13.46 20.93
CA VAL A 39 17.91 12.08 20.42
C VAL A 39 19.24 11.45 20.80
N THR A 40 19.22 10.34 21.52
CA THR A 40 20.43 9.69 22.03
C THR A 40 20.38 8.18 21.93
N ILE A 41 21.53 7.56 21.71
CA ILE A 41 21.74 6.11 21.78
C ILE A 41 22.50 5.69 23.05
N LYS A 42 22.57 6.59 24.04
CA LYS A 42 23.19 6.29 25.33
C LYS A 42 22.19 5.52 26.21
N PRO A 43 22.61 4.41 26.83
CA PRO A 43 21.75 3.67 27.75
C PRO A 43 21.26 4.55 28.89
N SER A 44 19.95 4.53 29.17
CA SER A 44 19.37 5.29 30.26
C SER A 44 18.94 4.38 31.43
N LEU A 45 19.58 4.55 32.59
CA LEU A 45 19.19 3.88 33.83
C LEU A 45 17.77 4.28 34.28
N ALA A 46 17.30 5.48 33.91
CA ALA A 46 15.96 5.99 34.25
C ALA A 46 14.82 5.34 33.43
N ARG A 47 15.14 4.66 32.32
CA ARG A 47 14.18 3.93 31.48
C ARG A 47 14.41 2.41 31.54
N GLY A 48 14.83 1.89 32.69
CA GLY A 48 14.99 0.45 32.90
C GLY A 48 16.05 -0.21 32.01
N GLY A 49 17.08 0.54 31.59
CA GLY A 49 18.17 0.03 30.78
C GLY A 49 17.94 0.07 29.26
N ALA A 50 17.00 0.88 28.76
CA ALA A 50 16.79 1.05 27.32
C ALA A 50 18.03 1.62 26.62
N ASP A 51 18.36 1.07 25.45
CA ASP A 51 19.58 1.34 24.68
C ASP A 51 19.59 2.73 23.99
N GLY A 52 18.60 3.59 24.22
CA GLY A 52 18.49 4.92 23.62
C GLY A 52 17.23 5.66 24.07
N SER A 53 17.10 6.92 23.65
CA SER A 53 15.84 7.66 23.76
C SER A 53 15.75 8.83 22.79
N CYS A 54 14.57 9.03 22.23
CA CYS A 54 14.18 10.21 21.48
C CYS A 54 13.13 11.00 22.26
N GLN A 55 13.43 12.26 22.60
CA GLN A 55 12.50 13.14 23.29
C GLN A 55 11.52 13.77 22.28
N VAL A 56 10.36 13.15 22.12
CA VAL A 56 9.28 13.71 21.31
C VAL A 56 8.34 14.51 22.21
N SER A 57 8.02 15.75 21.82
CA SER A 57 7.04 16.57 22.54
C SER A 57 5.67 15.90 22.54
N ARG A 58 4.98 15.97 23.68
CA ARG A 58 3.66 15.35 23.84
C ARG A 58 2.69 15.92 22.79
N MET A 59 2.20 15.06 21.91
CA MET A 59 1.21 15.43 20.89
C MET A 59 -0.20 15.31 21.46
N THR A 60 -1.12 16.16 20.98
CA THR A 60 -2.56 16.04 21.22
C THR A 60 -3.27 15.14 20.21
N ALA A 61 -2.51 14.44 19.34
CA ALA A 61 -3.03 13.60 18.28
C ALA A 61 -2.58 12.13 18.49
N PRO A 62 -3.39 11.29 19.18
CA PRO A 62 -2.96 9.94 19.57
C PRO A 62 -2.65 9.02 18.39
N TYR A 63 -3.32 9.21 17.25
CA TYR A 63 -3.00 8.46 16.03
C TYR A 63 -1.57 8.73 15.55
N ALA A 64 -1.13 9.99 15.56
CA ALA A 64 0.23 10.35 15.16
C ALA A 64 1.26 9.80 16.14
N THR A 65 0.97 9.83 17.45
CA THR A 65 1.82 9.22 18.47
C THR A 65 2.01 7.71 18.24
N ALA A 66 0.93 6.99 17.91
CA ALA A 66 1.00 5.57 17.61
C ALA A 66 1.81 5.28 16.33
N VAL A 67 1.71 6.14 15.30
CA VAL A 67 2.49 6.03 14.07
C VAL A 67 3.99 6.26 14.32
N ILE A 68 4.36 7.21 15.17
CA ILE A 68 5.77 7.46 15.55
C ILE A 68 6.35 6.23 16.25
N ALA A 69 5.64 5.70 17.26
CA ALA A 69 6.07 4.50 18.00
C ALA A 69 6.26 3.29 17.07
N ALA A 70 5.29 3.04 16.17
CA ALA A 70 5.39 1.96 15.19
C ALA A 70 6.54 2.16 14.19
N ALA A 71 6.84 3.40 13.80
CA ALA A 71 7.90 3.69 12.83
C ALA A 71 9.29 3.33 13.35
N ALA A 72 9.54 3.55 14.63
CA ALA A 72 10.80 3.20 15.25
C ALA A 72 11.02 1.68 15.28
N GLU A 73 9.98 0.90 15.57
CA GLU A 73 10.01 -0.56 15.48
C GLU A 73 10.23 -1.04 14.02
N CYS A 74 9.58 -0.40 13.05
CA CYS A 74 9.77 -0.71 11.63
C CYS A 74 11.21 -0.44 11.16
N ALA A 75 11.86 0.60 11.69
CA ALA A 75 13.20 0.97 11.29
C ALA A 75 14.29 0.04 11.85
N SER A 76 14.19 -0.35 13.12
CA SER A 76 15.17 -1.29 13.71
C SER A 76 15.07 -2.69 13.11
N ARG A 77 13.85 -3.16 12.81
CA ARG A 77 13.62 -4.47 12.17
C ARG A 77 14.18 -4.60 10.76
N ARG A 78 14.54 -3.51 10.09
CA ARG A 78 15.25 -3.58 8.80
C ARG A 78 16.69 -4.06 8.94
N LEU A 79 17.24 -4.06 10.15
CA LEU A 79 18.65 -4.31 10.42
C LEU A 79 18.90 -5.48 11.37
N LEU A 80 17.86 -6.00 12.02
CA LEU A 80 17.97 -7.09 13.01
C LEU A 80 17.43 -8.40 12.43
N ASP A 81 18.04 -9.51 12.86
CA ASP A 81 17.61 -10.85 12.47
C ASP A 81 16.32 -11.28 13.18
N VAL A 82 15.75 -12.37 12.65
CA VAL A 82 14.55 -13.04 13.18
C VAL A 82 14.66 -13.38 14.66
N GLY A 83 13.88 -12.67 15.50
CA GLY A 83 13.80 -12.91 16.95
C GLY A 83 14.67 -11.98 17.79
N GLU A 84 15.46 -11.11 17.16
CA GLU A 84 16.19 -10.05 17.86
C GLU A 84 15.31 -8.82 18.07
N ALA A 85 15.39 -8.22 19.26
CA ALA A 85 14.68 -7.01 19.61
C ALA A 85 15.56 -6.11 20.45
N ILE A 86 15.45 -4.80 20.21
CA ILE A 86 16.01 -3.78 21.09
C ILE A 86 15.11 -3.59 22.32
N HIS A 87 15.71 -3.33 23.47
CA HIS A 87 14.99 -3.24 24.76
C HIS A 87 13.91 -2.15 24.75
N GLY A 88 14.14 -1.04 24.02
CA GLY A 88 13.18 0.05 23.84
C GLY A 88 11.88 -0.35 23.12
N SER A 89 11.92 -1.39 22.27
CA SER A 89 10.75 -1.82 21.47
C SER A 89 9.56 -2.33 22.29
N MET A 90 9.78 -2.76 23.54
CA MET A 90 8.68 -3.17 24.42
C MET A 90 7.89 -1.97 24.93
N VAL A 91 8.59 -0.88 25.28
CA VAL A 91 7.95 0.37 25.74
C VAL A 91 7.13 0.99 24.61
N ASP A 92 7.67 1.00 23.38
CA ASP A 92 6.94 1.52 22.22
C ASP A 92 5.66 0.75 21.89
N ARG A 93 5.64 -0.58 22.13
CA ARG A 93 4.44 -1.40 21.93
C ARG A 93 3.35 -1.07 22.95
N GLU A 94 3.73 -0.81 24.20
CA GLU A 94 2.79 -0.38 25.23
C GLU A 94 2.26 1.03 24.96
N ASP A 95 3.14 1.96 24.56
CA ASP A 95 2.79 3.33 24.18
C ASP A 95 1.89 3.36 22.94
N MET A 96 2.21 2.57 21.91
CA MET A 96 1.36 2.38 20.73
C MET A 96 -0.02 1.83 21.13
N GLY A 97 -0.07 0.81 21.98
CA GLY A 97 -1.34 0.25 22.46
C GLY A 97 -2.19 1.27 23.23
N SER A 98 -1.55 2.10 24.05
CA SER A 98 -2.22 3.16 24.80
C SER A 98 -2.70 4.29 23.90
N ALA A 99 -1.90 4.68 22.91
CA ALA A 99 -2.24 5.68 21.92
C ALA A 99 -3.40 5.22 21.00
N ILE A 100 -3.46 3.94 20.63
CA ILE A 100 -4.59 3.35 19.89
C ILE A 100 -5.88 3.43 20.72
N ARG A 101 -5.82 3.08 22.00
CA ARG A 101 -6.98 3.19 22.91
C ARG A 101 -7.47 4.62 23.04
N ALA A 102 -6.55 5.57 23.21
CA ALA A 102 -6.87 6.99 23.29
C ALA A 102 -7.49 7.51 21.98
N TYR A 103 -6.89 7.17 20.83
CA TYR A 103 -7.44 7.50 19.52
C TYR A 103 -8.86 6.98 19.35
N TYR A 104 -9.10 5.71 19.69
CA TYR A 104 -10.43 5.12 19.57
C TYR A 104 -11.45 5.80 20.47
N PHE A 105 -11.07 6.07 21.71
CA PHE A 105 -11.93 6.76 22.66
C PHE A 105 -12.27 8.18 22.21
N GLU A 106 -11.32 8.92 21.63
CA GLU A 106 -11.58 10.25 21.05
C GLU A 106 -12.54 10.21 19.87
N GLN A 107 -12.47 9.18 19.03
CA GLN A 107 -13.34 9.06 17.86
C GLN A 107 -14.75 8.55 18.20
N PHE A 108 -14.87 7.64 19.17
CA PHE A 108 -16.10 6.87 19.39
C PHE A 108 -16.68 6.99 20.82
N GLY A 109 -15.98 7.65 21.75
CA GLY A 109 -16.43 7.84 23.13
C GLY A 109 -16.47 6.55 23.97
N MET A 110 -15.85 5.46 23.50
CA MET A 110 -15.84 4.17 24.18
C MET A 110 -14.52 3.43 24.00
N ALA A 111 -14.28 2.40 24.82
CA ALA A 111 -13.08 1.58 24.71
C ALA A 111 -13.17 0.60 23.52
N PRO A 112 -12.07 0.38 22.77
CA PRO A 112 -12.05 -0.57 21.67
C PRO A 112 -12.07 -2.02 22.15
N THR A 113 -12.73 -2.88 21.37
CA THR A 113 -12.59 -4.33 21.46
C THR A 113 -11.21 -4.77 20.98
N ARG A 114 -10.80 -6.01 21.35
CA ARG A 114 -9.53 -6.60 20.89
C ARG A 114 -9.41 -6.62 19.35
N ARG A 115 -10.52 -6.79 18.64
CA ARG A 115 -10.54 -6.80 17.18
C ARG A 115 -10.29 -5.42 16.59
N GLU A 116 -10.96 -4.40 17.10
CA GLU A 116 -10.77 -3.02 16.66
C GLU A 116 -9.34 -2.52 16.95
N MET A 117 -8.77 -2.94 18.08
CA MET A 117 -7.35 -2.72 18.39
C MET A 117 -6.43 -3.27 17.29
N VAL A 118 -6.70 -4.48 16.80
CA VAL A 118 -5.90 -5.12 15.73
C VAL A 118 -6.09 -4.40 14.41
N ASP A 119 -7.34 -4.10 14.02
CA ASP A 119 -7.64 -3.45 12.74
C ASP A 119 -6.99 -2.06 12.63
N ILE A 120 -7.01 -1.28 13.74
CA ILE A 120 -6.36 0.03 13.81
C ILE A 120 -4.84 -0.12 13.85
N GLY A 121 -4.33 -1.11 14.60
CA GLY A 121 -2.91 -1.45 14.64
C GLY A 121 -2.34 -1.74 13.25
N ILE A 122 -3.03 -2.54 12.43
CA ILE A 122 -2.62 -2.85 11.05
C ILE A 122 -2.49 -1.58 10.21
N ARG A 123 -3.44 -0.64 10.33
CA ARG A 123 -3.41 0.63 9.59
C ARG A 123 -2.24 1.52 10.03
N ILE A 124 -1.98 1.58 11.33
CA ILE A 124 -0.89 2.37 11.92
C ILE A 124 0.46 1.82 11.47
N VAL A 125 0.66 0.50 11.58
CA VAL A 125 1.90 -0.15 11.13
C VAL A 125 2.10 0.06 9.63
N SER A 126 1.05 -0.13 8.82
CA SER A 126 1.13 0.10 7.36
C SER A 126 1.53 1.56 7.04
N LYS A 127 0.99 2.52 7.78
CA LYS A 127 1.33 3.95 7.61
C LYS A 127 2.76 4.24 8.05
N ALA A 128 3.21 3.65 9.16
CA ALA A 128 4.56 3.77 9.68
C ALA A 128 5.59 3.19 8.70
N GLU A 129 5.34 1.99 8.15
CA GLU A 129 6.20 1.37 7.13
C GLU A 129 6.36 2.24 5.88
N ALA A 130 5.25 2.82 5.39
CA ALA A 130 5.28 3.71 4.24
C ALA A 130 6.15 4.96 4.52
N LEU A 131 5.94 5.60 5.67
CA LEU A 131 6.71 6.78 6.08
C LEU A 131 8.20 6.46 6.28
N VAL A 132 8.53 5.32 6.89
CA VAL A 132 9.92 4.85 7.05
C VAL A 132 10.54 4.57 5.69
N GLY A 133 9.79 3.95 4.77
CA GLY A 133 10.25 3.71 3.39
C GLY A 133 10.57 5.00 2.63
N GLU A 134 9.66 5.97 2.68
CA GLU A 134 9.81 7.27 2.03
C GLU A 134 10.98 8.10 2.61
N ASN A 135 11.29 7.91 3.89
CA ASN A 135 12.31 8.70 4.61
C ASN A 135 13.59 7.91 4.93
N TRP A 136 13.77 6.71 4.39
CA TRP A 136 14.85 5.80 4.80
C TRP A 136 16.24 6.43 4.67
N SER A 137 16.52 7.12 3.55
CA SER A 137 17.81 7.78 3.36
C SER A 137 18.09 8.88 4.38
N LEU A 138 17.06 9.52 4.92
CA LEU A 138 17.20 10.52 5.99
C LEU A 138 17.41 9.83 7.33
N ILE A 139 16.67 8.75 7.60
CA ILE A 139 16.85 7.92 8.80
C ILE A 139 18.28 7.38 8.88
N GLU A 140 18.85 6.89 7.77
CA GLU A 140 20.24 6.43 7.73
C GLU A 140 21.25 7.54 8.00
N ARG A 141 21.00 8.76 7.51
CA ARG A 141 21.88 9.91 7.78
C ARG A 141 21.83 10.33 9.25
N VAL A 142 20.63 10.41 9.82
CA VAL A 142 20.45 10.73 11.24
C VAL A 142 21.05 9.64 12.12
N ALA A 143 20.87 8.36 11.77
CA ALA A 143 21.48 7.24 12.47
C ALA A 143 23.02 7.27 12.37
N ALA A 144 23.58 7.61 11.21
CA ALA A 144 25.02 7.76 11.06
C ALA A 144 25.58 8.89 11.94
N GLU A 145 24.87 10.02 12.03
CA GLU A 145 25.24 11.12 12.91
C GLU A 145 25.15 10.70 14.40
N LEU A 146 24.11 9.95 14.78
CA LEU A 146 23.96 9.37 16.12
C LEU A 146 25.10 8.40 16.47
N LEU A 147 25.55 7.57 15.53
CA LEU A 147 26.66 6.65 15.75
C LEU A 147 28.00 7.36 15.96
N VAL A 148 28.15 8.60 15.46
CA VAL A 148 29.36 9.41 15.64
C VAL A 148 29.28 10.24 16.92
N ARG A 149 28.13 10.86 17.20
CA ARG A 149 27.98 11.84 18.28
C ARG A 149 27.33 11.30 19.54
N GLU A 150 26.74 10.11 19.47
CA GLU A 150 25.92 9.43 20.50
C GLU A 150 24.64 10.17 20.92
N THR A 151 24.62 11.50 20.80
CA THR A 151 23.50 12.38 21.07
C THR A 151 23.48 13.52 20.05
N ILE A 152 22.31 13.80 19.50
CA ILE A 152 22.04 14.94 18.60
C ILE A 152 20.77 15.68 19.05
N THR A 153 20.65 16.94 18.68
CA THR A 153 19.47 17.76 18.99
C THR A 153 18.40 17.64 17.90
N GLY A 154 17.15 17.96 18.20
CA GLY A 154 16.08 18.01 17.19
C GLY A 154 16.35 19.02 16.07
N ASP A 155 17.14 20.07 16.34
CA ASP A 155 17.60 21.03 15.33
C ASP A 155 18.66 20.42 14.39
N ASP A 156 19.54 19.54 14.91
CA ASP A 156 20.43 18.74 14.07
C ASP A 156 19.63 17.86 13.10
N VAL A 157 18.57 17.21 13.60
CA VAL A 157 17.71 16.34 12.78
C VAL A 157 16.97 17.17 11.72
N ARG A 158 16.40 18.33 12.09
CA ARG A 158 15.75 19.25 11.13
C ARG A 158 16.69 19.68 10.03
N ARG A 159 17.90 20.10 10.38
CA ARG A 159 18.94 20.47 9.41
C ARG A 159 19.25 19.32 8.44
N ILE A 160 19.41 18.09 8.93
CA ILE A 160 19.63 16.92 8.07
C ILE A 160 18.46 16.69 7.10
N ILE A 161 17.22 16.87 7.58
CA ILE A 161 16.00 16.75 6.75
C ILE A 161 15.94 17.86 5.69
N GLU A 162 16.30 19.09 6.05
CA GLU A 162 16.29 20.27 5.17
C GLU A 162 17.39 20.21 4.10
N GLU A 163 18.58 19.72 4.44
CA GLU A 163 19.70 19.53 3.51
C GLU A 163 19.38 18.52 2.38
N GLY A 164 18.38 17.65 2.58
CA GLY A 164 17.98 16.64 1.60
C GLY A 164 19.04 15.54 1.39
N PRO A 165 18.79 14.53 0.54
CA PRO A 165 19.70 13.40 0.38
C PRO A 165 21.08 13.80 -0.20
N ALA A 166 22.16 13.18 0.27
CA ALA A 166 23.53 13.48 -0.18
C ALA A 166 23.72 13.19 -1.69
N SER A 167 24.30 14.16 -2.40
CA SER A 167 24.48 14.12 -3.86
C SER A 167 25.42 12.98 -4.30
N ARG A 168 24.84 11.88 -4.81
CA ARG A 168 25.30 11.27 -6.06
C ARG A 168 24.30 11.67 -7.13
N THR A 169 24.81 12.31 -8.18
CA THR A 169 24.05 12.76 -9.33
C THR A 169 23.36 11.59 -10.03
N LEU A 170 22.13 11.30 -9.63
CA LEU A 170 21.06 11.11 -10.59
C LEU A 170 20.19 12.36 -10.46
N SER A 171 20.34 13.26 -11.43
CA SER A 171 19.22 14.08 -11.84
C SER A 171 18.11 13.11 -12.21
N VAL A 172 17.27 12.77 -11.23
CA VAL A 172 15.88 12.53 -11.52
C VAL A 172 15.46 13.88 -12.04
N ALA A 173 15.39 14.02 -13.37
CA ALA A 173 14.51 15.01 -13.93
C ALA A 173 13.19 14.79 -13.19
N THR A 174 12.87 15.69 -12.27
CA THR A 174 11.50 15.87 -11.82
C THR A 174 10.79 16.24 -13.09
N ARG A 175 10.34 15.22 -13.82
CA ARG A 175 9.23 15.37 -14.72
C ARG A 175 8.17 15.90 -13.79
N ARG A 176 7.89 17.20 -13.87
CA ARG A 176 6.62 17.73 -13.39
C ARG A 176 5.61 16.74 -13.95
N LEU A 177 5.04 15.92 -13.07
CA LEU A 177 3.73 15.37 -13.36
C LEU A 177 2.90 16.60 -13.70
N PRO A 178 2.17 16.61 -14.82
CA PRO A 178 1.28 17.72 -15.13
C PRO A 178 0.50 18.05 -13.86
N ASP A 179 0.46 19.34 -13.52
CA ASP A 179 -0.37 19.84 -12.41
C ASP A 179 -1.75 19.19 -12.58
N THR A 180 -2.06 18.27 -11.66
CA THR A 180 -3.21 17.36 -11.67
C THR A 180 -3.52 16.73 -13.04
N LEU A 181 -3.27 15.42 -13.18
CA LEU A 181 -4.03 14.66 -14.17
C LEU A 181 -5.52 14.88 -13.86
N PRO A 182 -6.34 15.33 -14.82
CA PRO A 182 -7.76 15.47 -14.58
C PRO A 182 -8.29 14.14 -14.06
N LEU A 183 -9.20 14.20 -13.06
CA LEU A 183 -9.98 13.05 -12.63
C LEU A 183 -10.50 12.36 -13.91
N GLN A 184 -9.99 11.17 -14.22
CA GLN A 184 -10.40 10.44 -15.40
C GLN A 184 -11.80 9.86 -15.15
N THR A 185 -12.84 10.68 -15.28
CA THR A 185 -14.22 10.22 -15.25
C THR A 185 -14.57 9.61 -16.59
N ARG A 186 -14.38 8.30 -16.68
CA ARG A 186 -15.02 7.51 -17.73
C ARG A 186 -16.40 7.06 -17.25
N LEU A 187 -17.42 7.81 -17.65
CA LEU A 187 -18.79 7.32 -17.72
C LEU A 187 -18.85 6.34 -18.89
N GLN A 188 -18.82 5.04 -18.56
CA GLN A 188 -19.02 3.98 -19.53
C GLN A 188 -20.49 3.54 -19.42
N PRO A 189 -21.27 3.59 -20.50
CA PRO A 189 -22.67 3.20 -20.44
C PRO A 189 -22.79 1.70 -20.12
N ILE A 190 -23.45 1.39 -19.01
CA ILE A 190 -23.91 0.04 -18.70
C ILE A 190 -25.00 -0.31 -19.73
N GLY A 191 -24.90 -1.50 -20.33
CA GLY A 191 -25.96 -2.02 -21.18
C GLY A 191 -27.22 -2.21 -20.34
N THR A 192 -28.35 -1.74 -20.83
CA THR A 192 -29.66 -1.72 -20.16
C THR A 192 -30.19 -3.09 -19.70
N SER A 193 -29.51 -4.19 -20.05
CA SER A 193 -29.87 -5.57 -19.73
C SER A 193 -29.08 -6.21 -18.58
N ALA A 194 -28.22 -5.46 -17.87
CA ALA A 194 -27.42 -5.99 -16.77
C ALA A 194 -28.11 -5.92 -15.40
N ILE A 195 -29.11 -5.04 -15.23
CA ILE A 195 -29.80 -4.82 -13.95
C ILE A 195 -31.29 -4.95 -14.22
N ASP A 196 -31.94 -5.85 -13.50
CA ASP A 196 -33.39 -5.98 -13.47
C ASP A 196 -33.89 -5.43 -12.14
N VAL A 197 -34.61 -4.30 -12.22
CA VAL A 197 -35.11 -3.57 -11.05
C VAL A 197 -36.29 -4.29 -10.40
N GLU A 198 -37.10 -5.01 -11.18
CA GLU A 198 -38.28 -5.72 -10.68
C GLU A 198 -37.87 -6.93 -9.85
N THR A 199 -36.97 -7.75 -10.39
CA THR A 199 -36.45 -8.94 -9.68
C THR A 199 -35.29 -8.61 -8.74
N ARG A 200 -34.80 -7.36 -8.76
CA ARG A 200 -33.61 -6.88 -8.04
C ARG A 200 -32.39 -7.76 -8.28
N THR A 201 -32.18 -8.12 -9.54
CA THR A 201 -31.05 -8.94 -9.97
C THR A 201 -30.04 -8.13 -10.77
N VAL A 202 -28.77 -8.51 -10.65
CA VAL A 202 -27.65 -7.85 -11.33
C VAL A 202 -26.73 -8.91 -11.94
N THR A 203 -26.45 -8.79 -13.23
CA THR A 203 -25.43 -9.59 -13.92
C THR A 203 -24.09 -8.87 -13.92
N LEU A 204 -23.05 -9.55 -13.47
CA LEU A 204 -21.72 -8.97 -13.27
C LEU A 204 -20.59 -9.91 -13.70
N VAL A 205 -19.40 -9.35 -13.89
CA VAL A 205 -18.13 -10.06 -14.06
C VAL A 205 -17.38 -10.00 -12.73
N PHE A 206 -17.12 -11.14 -12.11
CA PHE A 206 -16.39 -11.19 -10.84
C PHE A 206 -14.89 -11.38 -11.02
N THR A 207 -14.45 -11.81 -12.22
CA THR A 207 -13.03 -11.86 -12.60
C THR A 207 -12.85 -11.87 -14.12
N THR A 208 -11.76 -11.27 -14.58
CA THR A 208 -11.20 -11.41 -15.94
C THR A 208 -9.88 -12.16 -15.95
N GLY A 209 -9.39 -12.58 -14.78
CA GLY A 209 -8.08 -13.22 -14.63
C GLY A 209 -6.91 -12.24 -14.71
N ALA A 210 -7.14 -10.95 -14.45
CA ALA A 210 -6.10 -9.95 -14.52
C ALA A 210 -4.93 -10.28 -13.58
N THR A 211 -3.72 -9.99 -14.03
CA THR A 211 -2.52 -10.11 -13.19
C THR A 211 -2.49 -8.98 -12.16
N VAL A 212 -2.43 -9.34 -10.89
CA VAL A 212 -2.44 -8.39 -9.77
C VAL A 212 -1.12 -8.49 -8.99
N ARG A 213 -0.47 -7.35 -8.78
CA ARG A 213 0.68 -7.25 -7.88
C ARG A 213 0.23 -7.50 -6.44
N ARG A 214 0.73 -8.58 -5.85
CA ARG A 214 0.51 -8.95 -4.45
C ARG A 214 1.79 -8.83 -3.66
N ARG A 215 1.66 -9.08 -2.37
CA ARG A 215 2.71 -9.06 -1.37
C ARG A 215 2.54 -10.32 -0.53
N ARG A 216 3.57 -11.15 -0.44
CA ARG A 216 3.59 -12.33 0.43
C ARG A 216 4.58 -12.10 1.55
N TYR A 217 4.19 -12.50 2.74
CA TYR A 217 5.10 -12.59 3.88
C TYR A 217 5.96 -13.85 3.73
N VAL A 218 7.27 -13.66 3.71
CA VAL A 218 8.28 -14.72 3.78
C VAL A 218 8.90 -14.61 5.16
N GLY A 219 8.64 -15.57 6.03
CA GLY A 219 8.90 -15.41 7.46
C GLY A 219 7.92 -14.42 8.10
N TRP A 220 8.38 -13.71 9.13
CA TRP A 220 7.54 -12.83 9.96
C TRP A 220 7.79 -11.33 9.68
N ASP A 221 8.82 -10.98 8.91
CA ASP A 221 9.35 -9.61 8.73
C ASP A 221 9.53 -9.18 7.26
N SER A 222 9.59 -10.12 6.33
CA SER A 222 9.93 -9.84 4.94
C SER A 222 8.71 -9.95 4.03
N VAL A 223 8.47 -8.90 3.24
CA VAL A 223 7.38 -8.86 2.27
C VAL A 223 7.94 -8.88 0.87
N VAL A 224 7.76 -10.02 0.18
CA VAL A 224 8.21 -10.18 -1.20
C VAL A 224 7.04 -9.87 -2.13
N PRO A 225 7.20 -8.94 -3.09
CA PRO A 225 6.19 -8.72 -4.10
C PRO A 225 6.18 -9.90 -5.08
N PHE A 226 4.98 -10.31 -5.49
CA PHE A 226 4.79 -11.29 -6.56
C PHE A 226 3.60 -10.87 -7.40
N ASP A 227 3.57 -11.28 -8.66
CA ASP A 227 2.43 -11.07 -9.54
C ASP A 227 1.56 -12.32 -9.53
N GLU A 228 0.29 -12.16 -9.18
CA GLU A 228 -0.70 -13.23 -9.13
C GLU A 228 -1.59 -13.16 -10.36
N THR A 229 -1.72 -14.27 -11.09
CA THR A 229 -2.62 -14.38 -12.24
C THR A 229 -3.58 -15.52 -12.02
N LEU A 230 -4.89 -15.25 -12.12
CA LEU A 230 -5.92 -16.28 -12.00
C LEU A 230 -6.23 -16.86 -13.37
N VAL A 231 -6.06 -18.17 -13.54
CA VAL A 231 -6.50 -18.84 -14.76
C VAL A 231 -8.03 -18.89 -14.76
N VAL A 232 -8.65 -18.31 -15.78
CA VAL A 232 -10.11 -18.31 -15.96
C VAL A 232 -10.50 -19.30 -17.04
N SER A 233 -10.91 -20.50 -16.60
CA SER A 233 -11.44 -21.57 -17.43
C SER A 233 -12.38 -22.46 -16.62
N ARG A 234 -13.14 -23.33 -17.28
CA ARG A 234 -14.05 -24.28 -16.59
C ARG A 234 -13.29 -25.30 -15.76
N GLU A 235 -12.06 -25.61 -16.16
CA GLU A 235 -11.19 -26.60 -15.52
C GLU A 235 -10.45 -26.00 -14.32
N ALA A 236 -10.21 -24.69 -14.34
CA ALA A 236 -9.48 -23.96 -13.30
C ALA A 236 -10.37 -23.49 -12.15
N ILE A 237 -11.64 -23.17 -12.41
CA ILE A 237 -12.52 -22.55 -11.41
C ILE A 237 -13.58 -23.52 -10.93
N ASP A 238 -13.55 -23.86 -9.64
CA ASP A 238 -14.65 -24.58 -9.00
C ASP A 238 -15.76 -23.60 -8.61
N LEU A 239 -16.81 -23.52 -9.44
CA LEU A 239 -17.97 -22.65 -9.21
C LEU A 239 -19.02 -23.25 -8.27
N THR A 240 -18.79 -24.44 -7.70
CA THR A 240 -19.78 -25.17 -6.90
C THR A 240 -20.30 -24.31 -5.76
N ARG A 241 -19.40 -23.65 -5.03
CA ARG A 241 -19.78 -22.82 -3.89
C ARG A 241 -20.61 -21.60 -4.28
N LEU A 242 -20.26 -20.92 -5.38
CA LEU A 242 -21.05 -19.80 -5.88
C LEU A 242 -22.46 -20.23 -6.26
N ASN A 243 -22.58 -21.36 -6.96
CA ASN A 243 -23.87 -21.89 -7.41
C ASN A 243 -24.71 -22.52 -6.29
N LEU A 244 -24.15 -22.73 -5.09
CA LEU A 244 -24.90 -23.11 -3.88
C LEU A 244 -25.47 -21.90 -3.11
N GLY A 245 -25.43 -20.71 -3.68
CA GLY A 245 -25.97 -19.50 -3.05
C GLY A 245 -24.94 -18.75 -2.21
N ALA A 246 -23.71 -18.60 -2.72
CA ALA A 246 -22.65 -17.87 -2.01
C ALA A 246 -23.09 -16.43 -1.64
N PRO A 247 -22.56 -15.89 -0.53
CA PRO A 247 -22.89 -14.55 -0.10
C PRO A 247 -22.29 -13.51 -1.06
N VAL A 248 -23.03 -12.41 -1.21
CA VAL A 248 -22.53 -11.19 -1.85
C VAL A 248 -22.38 -10.12 -0.77
N LEU A 249 -21.17 -9.58 -0.62
CA LEU A 249 -20.80 -8.74 0.51
C LEU A 249 -20.54 -7.28 0.12
N ASP A 250 -20.60 -6.40 1.11
CA ASP A 250 -19.97 -5.08 1.05
C ASP A 250 -18.50 -5.20 1.51
N SER A 251 -17.56 -4.90 0.61
CA SER A 251 -16.15 -4.69 0.94
C SER A 251 -15.47 -5.85 1.68
N HIS A 252 -15.77 -7.11 1.31
CA HIS A 252 -15.20 -8.33 1.91
C HIS A 252 -15.49 -8.51 3.41
N ALA A 253 -16.50 -7.83 3.96
CA ALA A 253 -16.80 -7.88 5.39
C ALA A 253 -17.49 -9.21 5.81
N ALA A 254 -16.77 -10.32 5.70
CA ALA A 254 -17.30 -11.69 5.86
C ALA A 254 -17.59 -12.13 7.31
N TYR A 255 -17.31 -11.27 8.30
CA TYR A 255 -17.44 -11.62 9.71
C TYR A 255 -18.74 -11.13 10.36
N SER A 256 -19.65 -10.54 9.57
CA SER A 256 -20.98 -10.14 10.01
C SER A 256 -22.00 -10.46 8.92
N THR A 257 -23.15 -11.01 9.30
CA THR A 257 -24.26 -11.23 8.37
C THR A 257 -24.87 -9.92 7.89
N SER A 258 -24.71 -8.81 8.64
CA SER A 258 -25.18 -7.48 8.24
C SER A 258 -24.49 -6.92 7.00
N ALA A 259 -23.31 -7.44 6.66
CA ALA A 259 -22.57 -7.04 5.46
C ALA A 259 -22.94 -7.88 4.23
N GLN A 260 -23.74 -8.93 4.39
CA GLN A 260 -24.28 -9.69 3.28
C GLN A 260 -25.50 -8.97 2.70
N ILE A 261 -25.30 -8.36 1.54
CA ILE A 261 -26.26 -7.48 0.89
C ILE A 261 -27.04 -8.18 -0.23
N ALA A 262 -26.55 -9.32 -0.72
CA ALA A 262 -27.18 -10.10 -1.77
C ALA A 262 -26.72 -11.57 -1.72
N VAL A 263 -27.25 -12.39 -2.63
CA VAL A 263 -26.85 -13.79 -2.84
C VAL A 263 -26.54 -14.04 -4.30
N VAL A 264 -25.63 -14.96 -4.57
CA VAL A 264 -25.40 -15.46 -5.93
C VAL A 264 -26.52 -16.43 -6.31
N GLU A 265 -27.21 -16.18 -7.42
CA GLU A 265 -28.20 -17.13 -7.97
C GLU A 265 -27.56 -18.11 -8.94
N ARG A 266 -26.60 -17.63 -9.73
CA ARG A 266 -25.92 -18.43 -10.74
C ARG A 266 -24.55 -17.85 -11.05
N ALA A 267 -23.54 -18.69 -11.20
CA ALA A 267 -22.22 -18.34 -11.67
C ALA A 267 -21.78 -19.24 -12.83
N TRP A 268 -21.13 -18.68 -13.84
CA TRP A 268 -20.65 -19.40 -15.02
C TRP A 268 -19.39 -18.76 -15.60
N ILE A 269 -18.68 -19.52 -16.44
CA ILE A 269 -17.57 -19.01 -17.24
C ILE A 269 -18.04 -18.75 -18.67
N GLU A 270 -17.75 -17.57 -19.18
CA GLU A 270 -18.02 -17.18 -20.57
C GLU A 270 -16.75 -16.55 -21.18
N GLY A 271 -16.17 -17.23 -22.16
CA GLY A 271 -14.86 -16.83 -22.69
C GLY A 271 -13.79 -16.91 -21.61
N LYS A 272 -13.12 -15.78 -21.34
CA LYS A 272 -12.10 -15.62 -20.29
C LYS A 272 -12.61 -14.85 -19.07
N GLU A 273 -13.94 -14.77 -18.90
CA GLU A 273 -14.58 -14.04 -17.81
C GLU A 273 -15.35 -14.99 -16.90
N GLY A 274 -15.22 -14.80 -15.58
CA GLY A 274 -16.12 -15.36 -14.58
C GLY A 274 -17.30 -14.42 -14.38
N LYS A 275 -18.51 -14.92 -14.61
CA LYS A 275 -19.76 -14.16 -14.52
C LYS A 275 -20.67 -14.69 -13.43
N ALA A 276 -21.45 -13.80 -12.84
CA ALA A 276 -22.49 -14.17 -11.89
C ALA A 276 -23.76 -13.33 -12.08
N LEU A 277 -24.89 -13.96 -11.78
CA LEU A 277 -26.19 -13.33 -11.53
C LEU A 277 -26.37 -13.27 -10.02
N VAL A 278 -26.50 -12.06 -9.48
CA VAL A 278 -26.73 -11.83 -8.05
C VAL A 278 -28.12 -11.27 -7.81
N ARG A 279 -28.76 -11.66 -6.72
CA ARG A 279 -30.08 -11.17 -6.31
C ARG A 279 -30.01 -10.49 -4.96
N PHE A 280 -30.49 -9.26 -4.91
CA PHE A 280 -30.70 -8.51 -3.67
C PHE A 280 -31.99 -8.97 -2.99
N PRO A 281 -32.12 -8.82 -1.65
CA PRO A 281 -33.39 -9.02 -0.97
C PRO A 281 -34.45 -8.05 -1.53
N LYS A 282 -35.74 -8.35 -1.28
CA LYS A 282 -36.84 -7.43 -1.63
C LYS A 282 -36.63 -6.08 -0.93
N ALA A 283 -37.08 -5.01 -1.58
CA ALA A 283 -36.98 -3.66 -1.03
C ALA A 283 -37.64 -3.58 0.36
N GLY A 284 -36.99 -2.88 1.29
CA GLY A 284 -37.44 -2.67 2.66
C GLY A 284 -37.05 -3.77 3.66
N ILE A 285 -36.44 -4.89 3.22
CA ILE A 285 -35.97 -5.94 4.13
C ILE A 285 -34.69 -5.52 4.86
N ASP A 286 -33.75 -4.91 4.14
CA ASP A 286 -32.44 -4.53 4.68
C ASP A 286 -32.00 -3.19 4.06
N ALA A 287 -31.75 -2.21 4.92
CA ALA A 287 -31.41 -0.85 4.50
C ALA A 287 -30.04 -0.76 3.83
N ALA A 288 -29.07 -1.60 4.22
CA ALA A 288 -27.74 -1.62 3.60
C ALA A 288 -27.81 -2.22 2.18
N ALA A 289 -28.58 -3.30 2.02
CA ALA A 289 -28.85 -3.89 0.72
C ALA A 289 -29.62 -2.95 -0.20
N ASP A 290 -30.63 -2.23 0.32
CA ASP A 290 -31.39 -1.23 -0.44
C ASP A 290 -30.52 -0.06 -0.89
N ARG A 291 -29.69 0.45 0.01
CA ARG A 291 -28.72 1.50 -0.33
C ARG A 291 -27.76 1.02 -1.41
N MET A 292 -27.18 -0.17 -1.26
CA MET A 292 -26.25 -0.71 -2.25
C MET A 292 -26.94 -0.92 -3.60
N PHE A 293 -28.13 -1.52 -3.62
CA PHE A 293 -28.88 -1.73 -4.85
C PHE A 293 -29.20 -0.41 -5.56
N GLY A 294 -29.59 0.62 -4.80
CA GLY A 294 -29.78 1.97 -5.32
C GLY A 294 -28.50 2.53 -5.94
N LEU A 295 -27.36 2.42 -5.26
CA LEU A 295 -26.06 2.89 -5.75
C LEU A 295 -25.56 2.10 -6.99
N VAL A 296 -25.85 0.82 -7.08
CA VAL A 296 -25.54 -0.02 -8.25
C VAL A 296 -26.44 0.36 -9.43
N THR A 297 -27.74 0.56 -9.17
CA THR A 297 -28.72 1.01 -10.18
C THR A 297 -28.37 2.40 -10.71
N ASP A 298 -27.96 3.31 -9.82
CA ASP A 298 -27.48 4.65 -10.15
C ASP A 298 -26.03 4.67 -10.68
N ARG A 299 -25.39 3.50 -10.77
CA ARG A 299 -24.06 3.30 -11.36
C ARG A 299 -22.91 3.99 -10.60
N VAL A 300 -23.15 4.34 -9.33
CA VAL A 300 -22.12 4.89 -8.43
C VAL A 300 -21.15 3.78 -8.01
N ILE A 301 -21.67 2.61 -7.63
CA ILE A 301 -20.87 1.43 -7.27
C ILE A 301 -20.96 0.42 -8.41
N ARG A 302 -19.79 0.08 -8.98
CA ARG A 302 -19.67 -0.81 -10.14
C ARG A 302 -18.51 -1.81 -10.07
N ASN A 303 -17.59 -1.62 -9.13
CA ASN A 303 -16.40 -2.45 -9.01
C ASN A 303 -16.74 -3.71 -8.22
N ILE A 304 -16.30 -4.85 -8.76
CA ILE A 304 -16.51 -6.16 -8.16
C ILE A 304 -15.18 -6.76 -7.78
N SER A 305 -15.18 -7.52 -6.69
CA SER A 305 -14.07 -8.36 -6.28
C SER A 305 -14.60 -9.73 -5.88
N CYS A 306 -13.68 -10.68 -5.75
CA CYS A 306 -13.97 -12.03 -5.33
C CYS A 306 -12.91 -12.47 -4.33
N GLY A 307 -13.36 -12.92 -3.18
CA GLY A 307 -12.60 -13.65 -2.18
C GLY A 307 -12.64 -15.11 -2.55
N TYR A 308 -11.47 -15.72 -2.63
CA TYR A 308 -11.32 -17.07 -3.14
C TYR A 308 -10.22 -17.82 -2.37
N LYS A 309 -10.25 -19.13 -2.51
CA LYS A 309 -9.22 -20.04 -2.01
C LYS A 309 -8.40 -20.57 -3.19
N ILE A 310 -7.09 -20.60 -3.05
CA ILE A 310 -6.18 -21.22 -4.00
C ILE A 310 -6.15 -22.73 -3.74
N ASP A 311 -6.40 -23.53 -4.77
CA ASP A 311 -6.32 -25.01 -4.70
C ASP A 311 -5.01 -25.52 -5.32
N GLN A 312 -4.56 -24.90 -6.42
CA GLN A 312 -3.30 -25.21 -7.11
C GLN A 312 -2.68 -23.93 -7.67
N VAL A 313 -1.39 -23.75 -7.43
CA VAL A 313 -0.59 -22.62 -7.95
C VAL A 313 0.72 -23.13 -8.53
N ARG A 314 1.09 -22.60 -9.69
CA ARG A 314 2.41 -22.77 -10.29
C ARG A 314 3.21 -21.49 -10.12
N ILE A 315 4.36 -21.60 -9.47
CA ILE A 315 5.27 -20.48 -9.23
C ILE A 315 6.33 -20.48 -10.32
N VAL A 316 6.53 -19.34 -10.97
CA VAL A 316 7.63 -19.07 -11.89
C VAL A 316 8.55 -18.06 -11.21
N GLU A 317 9.79 -18.46 -10.98
CA GLU A 317 10.80 -17.60 -10.37
C GLU A 317 11.10 -16.36 -11.23
N ALA A 318 11.57 -15.30 -10.60
CA ALA A 318 11.94 -14.07 -11.30
C ALA A 318 13.10 -14.33 -12.28
N ALA A 319 12.90 -14.05 -13.56
CA ALA A 319 13.90 -14.35 -14.61
C ALA A 319 15.05 -13.32 -14.70
N GLY A 320 15.08 -12.29 -13.83
CA GLY A 320 16.14 -11.28 -13.82
C GLY A 320 15.90 -10.12 -12.85
N LYS A 321 16.89 -9.22 -12.75
CA LYS A 321 16.82 -8.02 -11.89
C LYS A 321 15.61 -7.15 -12.25
N GLY A 322 14.76 -6.88 -11.25
CA GLY A 322 13.59 -6.02 -11.37
C GLY A 322 12.30 -6.74 -11.76
N GLN A 323 12.35 -8.05 -12.02
CA GLN A 323 11.15 -8.88 -12.18
C GLN A 323 10.77 -9.51 -10.84
N VAL A 324 9.48 -9.80 -10.68
CA VAL A 324 8.92 -10.47 -9.50
C VAL A 324 8.45 -11.86 -9.88
N GLU A 325 8.40 -12.75 -8.89
CA GLU A 325 7.84 -14.10 -9.04
C GLU A 325 6.42 -14.03 -9.60
N GLN A 326 6.07 -14.97 -10.48
CA GLN A 326 4.74 -15.08 -11.04
C GLN A 326 4.02 -16.28 -10.42
N HIS A 327 2.93 -16.03 -9.71
CA HIS A 327 2.05 -17.04 -9.16
C HIS A 327 0.86 -17.22 -10.10
N ILE A 328 0.91 -18.28 -10.90
CA ILE A 328 -0.16 -18.63 -11.82
C ILE A 328 -1.08 -19.60 -11.09
N VAL A 329 -2.25 -19.13 -10.70
CA VAL A 329 -3.25 -19.92 -9.96
C VAL A 329 -4.04 -20.76 -10.97
N GLU A 330 -3.70 -22.04 -11.03
CA GLU A 330 -4.20 -23.00 -12.03
C GLU A 330 -5.50 -23.68 -11.58
N ARG A 331 -5.73 -23.79 -10.26
CA ARG A 331 -7.02 -24.19 -9.69
C ARG A 331 -7.39 -23.35 -8.49
N TRP A 332 -8.63 -22.91 -8.43
CA TRP A 332 -9.11 -22.08 -7.33
C TRP A 332 -10.64 -22.12 -7.20
N THR A 333 -11.10 -21.81 -6.00
CA THR A 333 -12.52 -21.85 -5.61
C THR A 333 -12.96 -20.47 -5.10
N PRO A 334 -13.80 -19.73 -5.85
CA PRO A 334 -14.47 -18.53 -5.36
C PRO A 334 -15.33 -18.84 -4.12
N LEU A 335 -15.20 -18.02 -3.07
CA LEU A 335 -15.91 -18.20 -1.81
C LEU A 335 -17.04 -17.18 -1.62
N GLU A 336 -16.84 -15.97 -2.12
CA GLU A 336 -17.79 -14.85 -2.04
C GLU A 336 -17.60 -13.91 -3.24
N ILE A 337 -18.56 -12.99 -3.43
CA ILE A 337 -18.45 -11.86 -4.36
C ILE A 337 -18.68 -10.57 -3.57
N SER A 338 -17.86 -9.55 -3.78
CA SER A 338 -17.99 -8.28 -3.08
C SER A 338 -18.19 -7.11 -4.02
N PHE A 339 -19.09 -6.20 -3.65
CA PHE A 339 -19.06 -4.83 -4.16
C PHE A 339 -17.97 -4.07 -3.40
N VAL A 340 -17.06 -3.43 -4.14
CA VAL A 340 -15.89 -2.75 -3.54
C VAL A 340 -15.75 -1.34 -4.09
N THR A 341 -15.04 -0.48 -3.36
CA THR A 341 -14.69 0.86 -3.86
C THR A 341 -13.55 0.80 -4.88
N ILE A 342 -12.56 -0.08 -4.67
CA ILE A 342 -11.41 -0.29 -5.55
C ILE A 342 -11.25 -1.79 -5.81
N GLY A 343 -11.38 -2.21 -7.07
CA GLY A 343 -11.19 -3.61 -7.47
C GLY A 343 -9.72 -3.94 -7.70
N ALA A 344 -9.30 -5.14 -7.32
CA ALA A 344 -7.96 -5.66 -7.64
C ALA A 344 -7.85 -6.03 -9.13
N ASP A 345 -8.93 -6.58 -9.71
CA ASP A 345 -9.07 -6.88 -11.14
C ASP A 345 -9.83 -5.71 -11.80
N PRO A 346 -9.18 -4.91 -12.67
CA PRO A 346 -9.82 -3.76 -13.30
C PRO A 346 -11.00 -4.11 -14.22
N GLY A 347 -11.08 -5.36 -14.67
CA GLY A 347 -12.16 -5.85 -15.53
C GLY A 347 -13.33 -6.50 -14.78
N ALA A 348 -13.20 -6.73 -13.48
CA ALA A 348 -14.28 -7.24 -12.65
C ALA A 348 -15.28 -6.12 -12.30
N GLN A 349 -16.38 -6.03 -13.07
CA GLN A 349 -17.38 -4.97 -12.96
C GLN A 349 -18.80 -5.45 -13.27
N VAL A 350 -19.80 -4.64 -12.91
CA VAL A 350 -21.18 -4.80 -13.39
C VAL A 350 -21.22 -4.59 -14.92
N ARG A 351 -21.87 -5.49 -15.67
CA ARG A 351 -21.70 -5.63 -17.13
C ARG A 351 -21.99 -4.34 -17.92
N SER A 352 -21.20 -4.07 -18.98
CA SER A 352 -21.50 -3.10 -20.05
C SER A 352 -21.54 -3.77 -21.44
N ALA A 353 -22.28 -3.18 -22.38
CA ALA A 353 -22.29 -3.61 -23.78
C ALA A 353 -21.10 -2.97 -24.52
N GLY A 354 -19.91 -3.56 -24.38
CA GLY A 354 -18.69 -3.08 -25.01
C GLY A 354 -17.49 -3.33 -24.12
N GLY A 355 -16.56 -4.18 -24.58
CA GLY A 355 -15.37 -4.57 -23.83
C GLY A 355 -14.60 -3.38 -23.26
N LEU A 356 -14.04 -3.56 -22.07
CA LEU A 356 -13.25 -2.56 -21.37
C LEU A 356 -12.05 -2.13 -22.23
N ALA A 357 -11.97 -0.84 -22.52
CA ALA A 357 -10.70 -0.24 -22.87
C ALA A 357 -9.94 0.01 -21.56
N THR A 358 -8.95 -0.84 -21.27
CA THR A 358 -7.91 -0.58 -20.28
C THR A 358 -6.92 0.43 -20.87
N TYR A 359 -6.51 1.45 -20.11
CA TYR A 359 -5.46 2.40 -20.53
C TYR A 359 -4.22 2.21 -19.66
N PRO A 360 -3.50 1.09 -19.83
CA PRO A 360 -2.24 0.91 -19.13
C PRO A 360 -1.29 2.03 -19.57
N VAL A 361 -0.77 2.79 -18.61
CA VAL A 361 0.34 3.71 -18.86
C VAL A 361 1.61 2.86 -18.89
N LEU A 362 2.11 2.60 -20.09
CA LEU A 362 3.45 2.04 -20.29
C LEU A 362 4.47 3.18 -20.27
N VAL A 363 5.27 3.27 -19.21
CA VAL A 363 6.45 4.15 -19.17
C VAL A 363 7.65 3.35 -19.69
N ASN A 364 7.90 3.41 -21.00
CA ASN A 364 9.11 2.82 -21.58
C ASN A 364 10.33 3.69 -21.24
N GLY A 365 11.26 3.12 -20.48
CA GLY A 365 12.59 3.69 -20.25
C GLY A 365 13.45 3.62 -21.52
N ALA A 366 13.82 4.79 -22.03
CA ALA A 366 14.95 5.10 -22.91
C ALA A 366 15.38 4.09 -24.00
N SER A 367 15.03 4.39 -25.25
CA SER A 367 16.05 4.60 -26.29
C SER A 367 15.57 5.66 -27.29
N LEU A 368 16.16 6.85 -27.21
CA LEU A 368 16.00 7.90 -28.22
C LEU A 368 16.75 7.45 -29.47
N ARG A 369 16.06 6.74 -30.38
CA ARG A 369 16.44 6.79 -31.80
C ARG A 369 15.92 8.11 -32.35
N MET A 370 16.85 9.03 -32.58
CA MET A 370 16.58 10.26 -33.32
C MET A 370 16.01 9.91 -34.70
N PRO A 371 14.87 10.47 -35.12
CA PRO A 371 14.41 10.29 -36.49
C PRO A 371 15.31 11.09 -37.43
N SER A 372 16.03 10.39 -38.31
CA SER A 372 16.68 10.98 -39.49
C SER A 372 15.61 11.33 -40.50
N GLY A 373 15.44 12.62 -40.79
CA GLY A 373 14.47 13.11 -41.76
C GLY A 373 14.26 14.62 -41.70
N PRO A 374 13.40 15.17 -42.57
CA PRO A 374 13.27 16.61 -42.83
C PRO A 374 12.97 17.47 -41.59
N ALA A 375 12.48 16.86 -40.50
CA ALA A 375 12.22 17.51 -39.22
C ALA A 375 13.50 17.98 -38.48
N ALA A 376 14.67 17.43 -38.77
CA ALA A 376 15.95 17.89 -38.18
C ALA A 376 16.33 19.31 -38.65
N ASN A 377 15.95 19.68 -39.87
CA ASN A 377 16.27 20.98 -40.47
C ASN A 377 15.40 22.12 -39.93
N VAL A 378 14.19 21.80 -39.44
CA VAL A 378 13.28 22.80 -38.84
C VAL A 378 13.79 23.22 -37.46
N LEU A 379 14.32 22.28 -36.68
CA LEU A 379 14.89 22.56 -35.35
C LEU A 379 16.23 23.32 -35.42
N ALA A 380 17.06 23.07 -36.44
CA ALA A 380 18.30 23.82 -36.69
C ALA A 380 18.02 25.29 -37.08
N ARG A 381 16.98 25.54 -37.90
CA ARG A 381 16.54 26.89 -38.26
C ARG A 381 15.91 27.65 -37.07
N MET A 382 15.22 26.94 -36.18
CA MET A 382 14.67 27.53 -34.95
C MET A 382 15.77 27.87 -33.92
N ARG A 383 16.86 27.07 -33.84
CA ARG A 383 18.00 27.37 -32.95
C ARG A 383 18.86 28.53 -33.44
N MET A 384 19.01 28.75 -34.76
CA MET A 384 19.70 29.95 -35.27
C MET A 384 18.91 31.25 -35.02
N ARG A 385 17.57 31.23 -35.10
CA ARG A 385 16.75 32.41 -34.78
C ARG A 385 16.80 32.81 -33.31
N HIS A 386 16.98 31.85 -32.41
CA HIS A 386 17.10 32.12 -30.98
C HIS A 386 18.52 32.55 -30.53
N ALA A 387 19.55 32.27 -31.35
CA ALA A 387 20.92 32.75 -31.12
C ALA A 387 21.20 34.14 -31.74
N LEU A 388 20.45 34.54 -32.77
CA LEU A 388 20.54 35.87 -33.40
C LEU A 388 19.78 36.96 -32.62
N MET A 389 18.77 36.60 -31.81
CA MET A 389 18.00 37.56 -31.00
C MET A 389 18.61 37.84 -29.61
N SER A 390 19.64 37.10 -29.21
CA SER A 390 20.40 37.31 -27.96
C SER A 390 21.74 38.02 -28.16
N ALA A 391 22.09 38.42 -29.40
CA ALA A 391 23.34 39.10 -29.73
C ALA A 391 23.18 40.60 -30.09
N THR A 392 21.96 41.15 -30.05
CA THR A 392 21.72 42.59 -30.29
C THR A 392 21.01 43.22 -29.09
N GLY A 393 21.78 43.44 -28.02
CA GLY A 393 21.46 44.44 -27.00
C GLY A 393 22.66 45.37 -26.87
N GLN A 394 22.67 46.49 -27.60
CA GLN A 394 23.54 47.63 -27.34
C GLN A 394 22.85 48.93 -27.74
N ALA A 395 22.48 49.72 -26.72
CA ALA A 395 22.68 51.16 -26.56
C ALA A 395 21.60 51.71 -25.62
#